data_AF-A0A5C5XC95-F1
#
_entry.id   AF-A0A5C5XC95-F1
#
_cell.length_a   1.000
_cell.length_b   1.000
_cell.length_c   1.000
_cell.angle_alpha   90.00
_cell.angle_beta   90.00
_cell.angle_gamma   90.00
#
_symmetry.space_group_name_H-M   'P 1'
#
loop_
_entity.id
_entity.type
_entity.pdbx_description
1 polymer ?
#
loop_
_entity_poly.entity_id
_entity_poly.type
_entity_poly.pdbx_seq_one_letter_code
_entity_poly.pdbx_strand_id
1 'polypeptide(L)'
;MRIDQQAQTETQAPNSLIIFTETEFHGEAIRSLLTSWQIFGNVIHVRQPADLHSQLRQTSEPIILLTAKIHGWLTHDFIVQIREWDASSRIIILIQHNLKFSLNSLREVKPDGIINLNDSLVEIFNGFRDVIDGQSYCSKSIDQRTLQLNQKSSKEKDRNGLTPRQREVLCKLAEGHTVKEIAEMMKLSAKSVDSHKYRIMKKLNLSDRVRLARFAIREGMIDP
;
A
#
# COMPACT_ATOMS: atom_id res chain seq x y z
N MET A 1 -23.53 -14.05 -42.49
CA MET A 1 -24.01 -13.65 -41.16
C MET A 1 -22.79 -13.59 -40.24
N ARG A 2 -22.08 -12.45 -40.24
CA ARG A 2 -20.98 -12.17 -39.31
C ARG A 2 -21.57 -11.27 -38.24
N ILE A 3 -21.53 -11.74 -37.01
CA ILE A 3 -21.99 -10.98 -35.85
C ILE A 3 -20.81 -10.13 -35.40
N ASP A 4 -20.95 -8.82 -35.57
CA ASP A 4 -20.10 -7.80 -34.98
C ASP A 4 -20.24 -7.89 -33.45
N GLN A 5 -19.18 -8.29 -32.76
CA GLN A 5 -19.01 -8.01 -31.34
C GLN A 5 -18.33 -6.66 -31.20
N GLN A 6 -19.15 -5.60 -31.15
CA GLN A 6 -18.71 -4.33 -30.58
C GLN A 6 -18.50 -4.54 -29.08
N ALA A 7 -17.23 -4.60 -28.65
CA ALA A 7 -16.87 -4.33 -27.28
C ALA A 7 -17.15 -2.84 -27.03
N GLN A 8 -18.33 -2.55 -26.48
CA GLN A 8 -18.64 -1.25 -25.93
C GLN A 8 -17.79 -1.05 -24.68
N THR A 9 -16.76 -0.23 -24.79
CA THR A 9 -16.03 0.32 -23.64
C THR A 9 -16.96 1.33 -22.97
N GLU A 10 -17.89 0.86 -22.15
CA GLU A 10 -18.69 1.73 -21.28
C GLU A 10 -17.76 2.34 -20.23
N THR A 11 -17.40 3.62 -20.43
CA THR A 11 -16.67 4.40 -19.45
C THR A 11 -17.49 4.46 -18.16
N GLN A 12 -16.93 3.93 -17.06
CA GLN A 12 -17.61 3.90 -15.76
C GLN A 12 -17.89 5.30 -15.20
N ALA A 13 -18.88 5.39 -14.30
CA ALA A 13 -19.35 6.64 -13.68
C ALA A 13 -18.21 7.45 -13.01
N PRO A 14 -18.30 8.80 -13.01
CA PRO A 14 -17.31 9.65 -12.35
C PRO A 14 -17.18 9.32 -10.86
N ASN A 15 -15.97 9.49 -10.31
CA ASN A 15 -15.62 9.16 -8.92
C ASN A 15 -15.84 7.69 -8.54
N SER A 16 -15.48 6.76 -9.43
CA SER A 16 -15.45 5.34 -9.10
C SER A 16 -14.28 5.02 -8.17
N LEU A 17 -14.56 4.28 -7.10
CA LEU A 17 -13.58 3.83 -6.11
C LEU A 17 -13.15 2.40 -6.42
N ILE A 18 -11.85 2.18 -6.55
CA ILE A 18 -11.24 0.86 -6.71
C ILE A 18 -10.48 0.53 -5.43
N ILE A 19 -10.98 -0.46 -4.69
CA ILE A 19 -10.38 -0.96 -3.47
C ILE A 19 -9.38 -2.05 -3.84
N PHE A 20 -8.12 -1.84 -3.48
CA PHE A 20 -7.08 -2.87 -3.58
C PHE A 20 -6.76 -3.44 -2.20
N THR A 21 -7.10 -4.71 -2.02
CA THR A 21 -6.71 -5.49 -0.85
C THR A 21 -6.67 -6.96 -1.20
N GLU A 22 -5.66 -7.69 -0.72
CA GLU A 22 -5.47 -9.12 -1.02
C GLU A 22 -6.54 -10.00 -0.36
N THR A 23 -7.17 -9.51 0.70
CA THR A 23 -8.14 -10.26 1.50
C THR A 23 -9.57 -10.02 1.04
N GLU A 24 -10.24 -11.08 0.57
CA GLU A 24 -11.64 -11.04 0.12
C GLU A 24 -12.58 -10.44 1.18
N PHE A 25 -12.53 -10.95 2.41
CA PHE A 25 -13.43 -10.54 3.47
C PHE A 25 -13.30 -9.05 3.82
N HIS A 26 -12.08 -8.52 3.97
CA HIS A 26 -11.91 -7.08 4.24
C HIS A 26 -12.30 -6.22 3.04
N GLY A 27 -11.97 -6.67 1.82
CA GLY A 27 -12.35 -5.97 0.60
C GLY A 27 -13.86 -5.81 0.48
N GLU A 28 -14.59 -6.91 0.64
CA GLU A 28 -16.06 -6.92 0.58
C GLU A 28 -16.70 -6.15 1.74
N ALA A 29 -16.15 -6.24 2.96
CA ALA A 29 -16.64 -5.46 4.09
C ALA A 29 -16.49 -3.95 3.86
N ILE A 30 -15.33 -3.50 3.38
CA ILE A 30 -15.08 -2.10 3.05
C ILE A 30 -15.95 -1.68 1.87
N ARG A 31 -16.05 -2.51 0.82
CA ARG A 31 -16.91 -2.26 -0.34
C ARG A 31 -18.35 -2.03 0.09
N SER A 32 -18.92 -2.93 0.89
CA SER A 32 -20.29 -2.81 1.40
C SER A 32 -20.52 -1.52 2.18
N LEU A 33 -19.60 -1.17 3.08
CA LEU A 33 -19.67 0.07 3.86
C LEU A 33 -19.60 1.30 2.95
N LEU A 34 -18.61 1.39 2.05
CA LEU A 34 -18.40 2.56 1.20
C LEU A 34 -19.49 2.71 0.13
N THR A 35 -20.05 1.61 -0.37
CA THR A 35 -21.25 1.65 -1.23
C THR A 35 -22.44 2.25 -0.48
N SER A 36 -22.61 1.94 0.82
CA SER A 36 -23.71 2.48 1.63
C SER A 36 -23.64 4.00 1.81
N TRP A 37 -22.47 4.62 1.64
CA TRP A 37 -22.27 6.06 1.78
C TRP A 37 -22.76 6.87 0.59
N GLN A 38 -22.97 6.22 -0.57
CA GLN A 38 -23.51 6.85 -1.79
C GLN A 38 -22.72 8.08 -2.29
N ILE A 39 -21.43 8.18 -1.95
CA ILE A 39 -20.54 9.26 -2.42
C ILE A 39 -19.70 8.85 -3.65
N PHE A 40 -19.70 7.57 -4.00
CA PHE A 40 -18.99 7.02 -5.15
C PHE A 40 -19.97 6.56 -6.22
N GLY A 41 -19.63 6.77 -7.50
CA GLY A 41 -20.46 6.28 -8.61
C GLY A 41 -20.45 4.75 -8.70
N ASN A 42 -19.28 4.14 -8.46
CA ASN A 42 -19.11 2.70 -8.38
C ASN A 42 -18.05 2.35 -7.32
N VAL A 43 -18.15 1.17 -6.70
CA VAL A 43 -17.14 0.67 -5.75
C VAL A 43 -16.75 -0.75 -6.15
N ILE A 44 -15.52 -0.91 -6.58
CA ILE A 44 -14.97 -2.15 -7.12
C ILE A 44 -13.91 -2.68 -6.17
N HIS A 45 -13.94 -3.96 -5.83
CA HIS A 45 -12.85 -4.61 -5.11
C HIS A 45 -12.01 -5.45 -6.07
N VAL A 46 -10.69 -5.28 -5.99
CA VAL A 46 -9.70 -6.06 -6.73
C VAL A 46 -8.65 -6.60 -5.77
N ARG A 47 -8.12 -7.79 -6.11
CA ARG A 47 -7.12 -8.49 -5.29
C ARG A 47 -5.76 -8.60 -5.97
N GLN A 48 -5.71 -8.50 -7.30
CA GLN A 48 -4.47 -8.62 -8.06
C GLN A 48 -4.09 -7.31 -8.75
N PRO A 49 -2.80 -6.97 -8.83
CA PRO A 49 -2.35 -5.75 -9.50
C PRO A 49 -2.76 -5.69 -10.99
N ALA A 50 -2.85 -6.85 -11.66
CA ALA A 50 -3.31 -6.93 -13.03
C ALA A 50 -4.77 -6.48 -13.20
N ASP A 51 -5.63 -6.84 -12.23
CA ASP A 51 -7.04 -6.43 -12.21
C ASP A 51 -7.16 -4.93 -11.96
N LEU A 52 -6.37 -4.38 -11.01
CA LEU A 52 -6.30 -2.94 -10.77
C LEU A 52 -5.92 -2.20 -12.05
N HIS A 53 -4.84 -2.61 -12.71
CA HIS A 53 -4.40 -1.99 -13.95
C HIS A 53 -5.42 -2.11 -15.09
N SER A 54 -6.22 -3.18 -15.13
CA SER A 54 -7.32 -3.32 -16.08
C SER A 54 -8.46 -2.33 -15.80
N GLN A 55 -8.82 -2.16 -14.52
CA GLN A 55 -9.86 -1.21 -14.10
C GLN A 55 -9.45 0.24 -14.33
N LEU A 56 -8.20 0.62 -14.05
CA LEU A 56 -7.71 2.00 -14.29
C LEU A 56 -7.85 2.44 -15.75
N ARG A 57 -7.84 1.51 -16.71
CA ARG A 57 -8.06 1.82 -18.14
C ARG A 57 -9.52 2.02 -18.53
N GLN A 58 -10.45 1.58 -17.69
CA GLN A 58 -11.89 1.57 -17.95
C GLN A 58 -12.64 2.63 -17.11
N THR A 59 -11.94 3.25 -16.18
CA THR A 59 -12.49 4.21 -15.22
C THR A 59 -11.88 5.59 -15.46
N SER A 60 -12.72 6.61 -15.65
CA SER A 60 -12.26 8.01 -15.69
C SER A 60 -12.11 8.58 -14.27
N GLU A 61 -11.00 9.25 -13.99
CA GLU A 61 -10.69 9.81 -12.66
C GLU A 61 -10.86 8.78 -11.52
N PRO A 62 -10.17 7.63 -11.59
CA PRO A 62 -10.30 6.58 -10.59
C PRO A 62 -9.75 7.05 -9.25
N ILE A 63 -10.49 6.74 -8.18
CA ILE A 63 -10.00 6.84 -6.81
C ILE A 63 -9.57 5.45 -6.39
N ILE A 64 -8.36 5.30 -5.89
CA ILE A 64 -7.78 4.02 -5.50
C ILE A 64 -7.66 4.00 -3.99
N LEU A 65 -8.26 3.01 -3.34
CA LEU A 65 -8.11 2.77 -1.91
C LEU A 65 -7.14 1.61 -1.68
N LEU A 66 -5.97 1.93 -1.12
CA LEU A 66 -4.98 0.95 -0.70
C LEU A 66 -5.15 0.67 0.79
N THR A 67 -5.56 -0.54 1.15
CA THR A 67 -5.48 -0.98 2.55
C THR A 67 -4.03 -1.39 2.84
N ALA A 68 -3.42 -0.87 3.91
CA ALA A 68 -1.96 -0.88 4.12
C ALA A 68 -1.28 -2.24 4.29
N LYS A 69 -1.97 -3.36 4.04
CA LYS A 69 -1.35 -4.67 3.84
C LYS A 69 -1.19 -4.91 2.34
N ILE A 70 0.01 -4.64 1.82
CA ILE A 70 0.39 -5.05 0.47
C ILE A 70 1.57 -6.02 0.67
N HIS A 71 1.33 -7.33 0.52
CA HIS A 71 2.38 -8.32 0.74
C HIS A 71 3.17 -8.51 -0.56
N GLY A 72 4.49 -8.48 -0.46
CA GLY A 72 5.39 -8.56 -1.61
C GLY A 72 5.71 -7.22 -2.26
N TRP A 73 4.82 -6.23 -2.25
CA TRP A 73 5.13 -4.86 -2.66
C TRP A 73 5.13 -3.92 -1.46
N LEU A 74 6.19 -3.15 -1.29
CA LEU A 74 6.12 -2.03 -0.34
C LEU A 74 5.11 -1.02 -0.88
N THR A 75 4.23 -0.47 -0.02
CA THR A 75 3.18 0.50 -0.45
C THR A 75 3.75 1.64 -1.28
N HIS A 76 4.95 2.12 -0.97
CA HIS A 76 5.67 3.10 -1.77
C HIS A 76 5.85 2.65 -3.23
N ASP A 77 6.46 1.48 -3.44
CA ASP A 77 6.79 0.97 -4.77
C ASP A 77 5.51 0.67 -5.57
N PHE A 78 4.46 0.21 -4.89
CA PHE A 78 3.17 0.00 -5.54
C PHE A 78 2.51 1.31 -5.96
N ILE A 79 2.60 2.37 -5.15
CA ILE A 79 2.12 3.70 -5.54
C ILE A 79 2.91 4.23 -6.73
N VAL A 80 4.25 4.09 -6.75
CA VAL A 80 5.08 4.46 -7.91
C VAL A 80 4.58 3.75 -9.17
N GLN A 81 4.34 2.45 -9.10
CA GLN A 81 3.83 1.67 -10.21
C GLN A 81 2.42 2.10 -10.67
N ILE A 82 1.52 2.39 -9.73
CA ILE A 82 0.19 2.92 -10.04
C ILE A 82 0.30 4.25 -10.78
N ARG A 83 1.20 5.14 -10.35
CA ARG A 83 1.44 6.43 -11.02
C ARG A 83 2.01 6.28 -12.42
N GLU A 84 2.78 5.22 -12.68
CA GLU A 84 3.22 4.86 -14.04
C GLU A 84 2.08 4.39 -14.93
N TRP A 85 1.08 3.69 -14.35
CA TRP A 85 -0.11 3.24 -15.09
C TRP A 85 -1.11 4.37 -15.34
N ASP A 86 -1.33 5.21 -14.32
CA ASP A 86 -2.23 6.35 -14.39
C ASP A 86 -1.78 7.45 -13.41
N ALA A 87 -1.14 8.48 -13.98
CA ALA A 87 -0.68 9.64 -13.23
C ALA A 87 -1.83 10.52 -12.70
N SER A 88 -3.05 10.37 -13.23
CA SER A 88 -4.22 11.18 -12.86
C SER A 88 -5.09 10.58 -11.76
N SER A 89 -4.88 9.31 -11.42
CA SER A 89 -5.60 8.62 -10.35
C SER A 89 -5.51 9.37 -9.01
N ARG A 90 -6.51 9.28 -8.15
CA ARG A 90 -6.39 9.74 -6.74
C ARG A 90 -6.10 8.53 -5.87
N ILE A 91 -5.16 8.63 -4.93
CA ILE A 91 -4.73 7.50 -4.11
C ILE A 91 -4.96 7.80 -2.63
N ILE A 92 -5.80 6.96 -2.01
CA ILE A 92 -6.09 6.97 -0.57
C ILE A 92 -5.46 5.74 0.07
N ILE A 93 -4.77 5.93 1.18
CA ILE A 93 -4.20 4.85 1.98
C ILE A 93 -4.98 4.73 3.29
N LEU A 94 -5.50 3.54 3.57
CA LEU A 94 -6.21 3.23 4.81
C LEU A 94 -5.32 2.39 5.73
N ILE A 95 -4.98 2.93 6.91
CA ILE A 95 -4.05 2.32 7.87
C ILE A 95 -4.78 1.90 9.15
N GLN A 96 -4.62 0.65 9.60
CA GLN A 96 -5.32 0.13 10.80
C GLN A 96 -4.48 0.19 12.08
N HIS A 97 -3.16 0.27 11.98
CA HIS A 97 -2.29 0.35 13.15
C HIS A 97 -1.25 1.43 12.94
N ASN A 98 -0.79 2.01 14.05
CA ASN A 98 0.24 3.04 14.03
C ASN A 98 1.64 2.44 13.90
N LEU A 99 1.75 1.69 12.79
CA LEU A 99 2.98 1.25 12.20
C LEU A 99 3.92 2.44 12.19
N LYS A 100 5.17 2.19 12.52
CA LYS A 100 6.28 3.01 12.04
C LYS A 100 6.41 2.84 10.53
N PHE A 101 5.29 2.90 9.80
CA PHE A 101 5.29 3.19 8.39
C PHE A 101 6.13 4.44 8.29
N SER A 102 7.22 4.38 7.55
CA SER A 102 8.02 5.55 7.31
C SER A 102 7.14 6.48 6.48
N LEU A 103 6.39 7.36 7.15
CA LEU A 103 5.57 8.38 6.51
C LEU A 103 6.44 9.21 5.57
N ASN A 104 7.75 9.28 5.84
CA ASN A 104 8.75 9.84 4.94
C ASN A 104 8.76 9.19 3.56
N SER A 105 8.65 7.85 3.44
CA SER A 105 8.52 7.23 2.11
C SER A 105 7.17 7.54 1.45
N LEU A 106 6.06 7.66 2.20
CA LEU A 106 4.79 8.07 1.59
C LEU A 106 4.82 9.53 1.12
N ARG A 107 5.57 10.41 1.80
CA ARG A 107 5.73 11.81 1.38
C ARG A 107 6.38 11.95 0.02
N GLU A 108 7.24 11.02 -0.38
CA GLU A 108 7.90 11.04 -1.70
C GLU A 108 6.91 10.73 -2.82
N VAL A 109 5.97 9.80 -2.57
CA VAL A 109 4.95 9.39 -3.56
C VAL A 109 3.64 10.17 -3.47
N LYS A 110 3.50 11.03 -2.46
CA LYS A 110 2.39 11.98 -2.26
C LYS A 110 1.01 11.34 -2.53
N PRO A 111 0.53 10.43 -1.66
CA PRO A 111 -0.86 10.01 -1.71
C PRO A 111 -1.78 11.21 -1.47
N ASP A 112 -2.94 11.19 -2.09
CA ASP A 112 -3.96 12.24 -1.96
C ASP A 112 -4.66 12.14 -0.60
N GLY A 113 -4.80 10.94 -0.05
CA GLY A 113 -5.38 10.70 1.27
C GLY A 113 -4.59 9.71 2.12
N ILE A 114 -4.41 10.00 3.41
CA ILE A 114 -3.98 9.02 4.42
C ILE A 114 -4.99 9.03 5.56
N ILE A 115 -5.73 7.93 5.68
CA ILE A 115 -6.82 7.78 6.65
C ILE A 115 -6.46 6.69 7.66
N ASN A 116 -6.57 7.00 8.94
CA ASN A 116 -6.46 6.02 10.02
C ASN A 116 -7.82 5.36 10.24
N LEU A 117 -7.87 4.04 10.10
CA LEU A 117 -9.08 3.22 10.28
C LEU A 117 -9.63 3.27 11.72
N ASN A 118 -8.82 3.72 12.69
CA ASN A 118 -9.27 3.91 14.07
C ASN A 118 -9.90 5.29 14.33
N ASP A 119 -9.86 6.21 13.36
CA ASP A 119 -10.59 7.47 13.47
C ASP A 119 -12.10 7.20 13.45
N SER A 120 -12.90 8.17 13.90
CA SER A 120 -14.35 8.01 13.88
C SER A 120 -14.88 7.86 12.45
N LEU A 121 -15.98 7.13 12.24
CA LEU A 121 -16.58 6.97 10.89
C LEU A 121 -16.87 8.31 10.22
N VAL A 122 -17.23 9.34 10.99
CA VAL A 122 -17.47 10.69 10.49
C VAL A 122 -16.17 11.33 9.95
N GLU A 123 -15.05 11.17 10.65
CA GLU A 123 -13.75 11.66 10.19
C GLU A 123 -13.25 10.90 8.97
N ILE A 124 -13.42 9.57 8.95
CA ILE A 124 -13.08 8.74 7.79
C ILE A 124 -13.92 9.19 6.58
N PHE A 125 -15.23 9.35 6.74
CA PHE A 125 -16.14 9.84 5.70
C PHE A 125 -15.69 11.20 5.16
N ASN A 126 -15.38 12.15 6.04
CA ASN A 126 -14.89 13.46 5.64
C ASN A 126 -13.57 13.35 4.87
N GLY A 127 -12.66 12.47 5.29
CA GLY A 127 -11.39 12.25 4.59
C GLY A 127 -11.57 11.72 3.17
N PHE A 128 -12.54 10.83 2.93
CA PHE A 128 -12.90 10.42 1.57
C PHE A 128 -13.48 11.58 0.76
N ARG A 129 -14.39 12.37 1.34
CA ARG A 129 -14.99 13.51 0.65
C ARG A 129 -13.95 14.56 0.24
N ASP A 130 -13.04 14.90 1.14
CA ASP A 130 -11.97 15.87 0.85
C ASP A 130 -11.14 15.42 -0.37
N VAL A 131 -10.80 14.14 -0.46
CA VAL A 131 -10.07 13.59 -1.62
C VAL A 131 -10.90 13.54 -2.89
N ILE A 132 -12.20 13.23 -2.79
CA ILE A 132 -13.13 13.30 -3.93
C ILE A 132 -13.18 14.73 -4.48
N ASP A 133 -13.18 15.74 -3.61
CA ASP A 133 -13.19 17.16 -3.94
C ASP A 133 -11.82 17.70 -4.38
N GLY A 134 -10.83 16.81 -4.57
CA GLY A 134 -9.48 17.15 -5.02
C GLY A 134 -8.59 17.79 -3.94
N GLN A 135 -9.00 17.75 -2.68
CA GLN A 135 -8.20 18.19 -1.54
C GLN A 135 -7.36 17.04 -1.00
N SER A 136 -6.19 17.35 -0.44
CA SER A 136 -5.41 16.34 0.27
C SER A 136 -5.95 16.15 1.69
N TYR A 137 -5.96 14.90 2.17
CA TYR A 137 -6.39 14.58 3.53
C TYR A 137 -5.33 13.77 4.28
N CYS A 138 -5.07 14.16 5.52
CA CYS A 138 -4.29 13.36 6.46
C CYS A 138 -5.03 13.30 7.80
N SER A 139 -5.30 12.09 8.28
CA SER A 139 -5.85 11.91 9.62
C SER A 139 -5.01 12.62 10.67
N LYS A 140 -5.65 13.46 11.50
CA LYS A 140 -4.96 14.23 12.56
C LYS A 140 -4.17 13.35 13.53
N SER A 141 -4.67 12.13 13.77
CA SER A 141 -4.03 11.10 14.59
C SER A 141 -2.67 10.62 14.03
N ILE A 142 -2.42 10.83 12.73
CA ILE A 142 -1.15 10.55 12.04
C ILE A 142 -0.22 11.76 12.11
N ASP A 143 -0.74 12.96 11.82
CA ASP A 143 0.05 14.19 11.82
C ASP A 143 0.67 14.49 13.18
N GLN A 144 -0.09 14.36 14.27
CA GLN A 144 0.41 14.60 15.63
C GLN A 144 1.57 13.66 16.00
N ARG A 145 1.52 12.40 15.57
CA ARG A 145 2.59 11.42 15.80
C ARG A 145 3.82 11.72 14.95
N THR A 146 3.62 12.15 13.71
CA THR A 146 4.72 12.56 12.83
C THR A 146 5.48 13.75 13.42
N LEU A 147 4.77 14.72 13.98
CA LEU A 147 5.36 15.86 14.68
C LEU A 147 6.13 15.42 15.95
N GLN A 148 5.58 14.50 16.75
CA GLN A 148 6.27 13.95 17.92
C GLN A 148 7.53 13.14 17.56
N LEU A 149 7.50 12.41 16.44
CA LEU A 149 8.65 11.68 15.92
C LEU A 149 9.71 12.65 15.38
N ASN A 150 9.32 13.69 14.64
CA ASN A 150 10.25 14.68 14.08
C ASN A 150 10.96 15.51 15.17
N GLN A 151 10.30 15.82 16.28
CA GLN A 151 10.94 16.51 17.41
C GLN A 151 12.05 15.69 18.10
N LYS A 152 12.04 14.36 17.95
CA LYS A 152 13.14 13.49 18.40
C LYS A 152 14.19 13.18 17.31
N SER A 153 13.97 13.61 16.06
CA SER A 153 14.63 13.03 14.88
C SER A 153 15.17 14.07 13.89
N SER A 154 15.77 15.18 14.35
CA SER A 154 16.51 16.11 13.46
C SER A 154 17.83 15.53 12.90
N LYS A 155 18.03 14.21 12.92
CA LYS A 155 19.27 13.55 12.45
C LYS A 155 19.12 12.20 11.75
N GLU A 156 17.92 11.74 11.39
CA GLU A 156 17.73 10.38 10.85
C GLU A 156 17.17 10.40 9.42
N LYS A 157 18.07 10.57 8.46
CA LYS A 157 17.88 10.02 7.11
C LYS A 157 17.74 8.50 7.24
N ASP A 158 16.64 7.94 6.74
CA ASP A 158 16.44 6.50 6.50
C ASP A 158 17.03 5.55 7.55
N ARG A 159 16.37 5.43 8.70
CA ARG A 159 16.83 4.73 9.94
C ARG A 159 17.50 3.36 9.79
N ASN A 160 17.34 2.62 8.69
CA ASN A 160 17.92 1.28 8.53
C ASN A 160 18.87 1.12 7.32
N GLY A 161 18.97 2.13 6.45
CA GLY A 161 19.83 2.09 5.25
C GLY A 161 19.53 0.95 4.26
N LEU A 162 18.37 0.31 4.34
CA LEU A 162 17.96 -0.79 3.46
C LEU A 162 17.35 -0.23 2.17
N THR A 163 17.78 -0.76 1.02
CA THR A 163 17.16 -0.48 -0.28
C THR A 163 15.76 -1.10 -0.36
N PRO A 164 14.88 -0.66 -1.28
CA PRO A 164 13.54 -1.26 -1.45
C PRO A 164 13.59 -2.78 -1.62
N ARG A 165 14.50 -3.25 -2.48
CA ARG A 165 14.71 -4.70 -2.69
C ARG A 165 15.19 -5.44 -1.45
N GLN A 166 15.99 -4.79 -0.60
CA GLN A 166 16.42 -5.38 0.67
C GLN A 166 15.27 -5.45 1.69
N ARG A 167 14.36 -4.48 1.69
CA ARG A 167 13.17 -4.51 2.55
C ARG A 167 12.21 -5.62 2.13
N GLU A 168 11.98 -5.78 0.83
CA GLU A 168 11.15 -6.87 0.29
C GLU A 168 11.69 -8.26 0.69
N VAL A 169 13.00 -8.49 0.49
CA VAL A 169 13.67 -9.73 0.94
C VAL A 169 13.56 -9.89 2.46
N LEU A 170 13.70 -8.82 3.24
CA LEU A 170 13.57 -8.86 4.70
C LEU A 170 12.16 -9.30 5.13
N CYS A 171 11.11 -8.71 4.56
CA CYS A 171 9.72 -9.07 4.88
C CYS A 171 9.49 -10.56 4.63
N LYS A 172 9.88 -11.06 3.45
CA LYS A 172 9.71 -12.47 3.11
C LYS A 172 10.52 -13.40 4.00
N LEU A 173 11.75 -13.02 4.38
CA LEU A 173 12.56 -13.79 5.33
C LEU A 173 11.91 -13.82 6.73
N ALA A 174 11.31 -12.72 7.15
CA ALA A 174 10.64 -12.56 8.43
C ALA A 174 9.30 -13.33 8.49
N GLU A 175 8.58 -13.42 7.36
CA GLU A 175 7.37 -14.24 7.15
C GLU A 175 7.64 -15.76 7.15
N GLY A 176 8.90 -16.18 7.20
CA GLY A 176 9.26 -17.61 7.29
C GLY A 176 9.70 -18.24 5.96
N HIS A 177 9.67 -17.51 4.84
CA HIS A 177 10.05 -18.05 3.53
C HIS A 177 11.53 -18.44 3.40
N THR A 178 11.81 -19.55 2.74
CA THR A 178 13.18 -19.99 2.49
C THR A 178 13.85 -19.17 1.38
N VAL A 179 15.19 -19.16 1.33
CA VAL A 179 15.94 -18.45 0.26
C VAL A 179 15.50 -18.90 -1.14
N LYS A 180 15.14 -20.17 -1.29
CA LYS A 180 14.64 -20.74 -2.56
C LYS A 180 13.25 -20.21 -2.91
N GLU A 181 12.31 -20.24 -1.98
CA GLU A 181 10.96 -19.71 -2.17
C GLU A 181 10.99 -18.21 -2.53
N ILE A 182 11.82 -17.44 -1.82
CA ILE A 182 11.99 -16.01 -2.08
C ILE A 182 12.56 -15.78 -3.47
N ALA A 183 13.54 -16.59 -3.89
CA ALA A 183 14.13 -16.50 -5.22
C ALA A 183 13.09 -16.75 -6.32
N GLU A 184 12.21 -17.74 -6.14
CA GLU A 184 11.10 -18.02 -7.04
C GLU A 184 10.09 -16.86 -7.09
N MET A 185 9.60 -16.41 -5.94
CA MET A 185 8.63 -15.30 -5.84
C MET A 185 9.15 -14.01 -6.48
N MET A 186 10.43 -13.71 -6.26
CA MET A 186 11.05 -12.46 -6.69
C MET A 186 11.70 -12.55 -8.08
N LYS A 187 11.63 -13.71 -8.75
CA LYS A 187 12.33 -14.00 -10.03
C LYS A 187 13.84 -13.69 -9.97
N LEU A 188 14.48 -14.08 -8.87
CA LEU A 188 15.92 -13.91 -8.63
C LEU A 188 16.61 -15.27 -8.56
N SER A 189 17.95 -15.27 -8.61
CA SER A 189 18.71 -16.47 -8.24
C SER A 189 18.76 -16.62 -6.72
N ALA A 190 18.80 -17.87 -6.22
CA ALA A 190 19.01 -18.14 -4.80
C ALA A 190 20.28 -17.47 -4.26
N LYS A 191 21.34 -17.38 -5.08
CA LYS A 191 22.58 -16.67 -4.76
C LYS A 191 22.36 -15.17 -4.54
N SER A 192 21.51 -14.54 -5.34
CA SER A 192 21.17 -13.11 -5.20
C SER A 192 20.42 -12.86 -3.90
N VAL A 193 19.42 -13.70 -3.59
CA VAL A 193 18.66 -13.61 -2.34
C VAL A 193 19.55 -13.82 -1.12
N ASP A 194 20.45 -14.80 -1.16
CA ASP A 194 21.39 -15.04 -0.06
C ASP A 194 22.37 -13.86 0.14
N SER A 195 22.81 -13.23 -0.96
CA SER A 195 23.59 -11.98 -0.91
C SER A 195 22.81 -10.82 -0.28
N HIS A 196 21.52 -10.67 -0.62
CA HIS A 196 20.66 -9.67 0.02
C HIS A 196 20.50 -9.95 1.51
N LYS A 197 20.19 -11.20 1.89
CA LYS A 197 20.09 -11.65 3.28
C LYS A 197 21.36 -11.29 4.07
N TYR A 198 22.54 -11.63 3.56
CA TYR A 198 23.81 -11.29 4.21
C TYR A 198 23.96 -9.79 4.43
N ARG A 199 23.70 -8.96 3.40
CA ARG A 199 23.80 -7.50 3.49
C ARG A 199 22.77 -6.90 4.46
N ILE A 200 21.56 -7.45 4.52
CA ILE A 200 20.51 -7.03 5.46
C ILE A 200 20.96 -7.32 6.88
N MET A 201 21.35 -8.56 7.18
CA MET A 201 21.81 -8.98 8.51
C MET A 201 23.00 -8.14 8.97
N LYS A 202 23.96 -7.88 8.08
CA LYS A 202 25.11 -7.02 8.35
C LYS A 202 24.72 -5.56 8.62
N LYS A 203 23.85 -4.96 7.80
CA LYS A 203 23.39 -3.57 7.98
C LYS A 203 22.61 -3.38 9.28
N LEU A 204 21.77 -4.36 9.64
CA LEU A 204 20.93 -4.29 10.84
C LEU A 204 21.64 -4.80 12.10
N ASN A 205 22.87 -5.29 11.98
CA ASN A 205 23.61 -5.95 13.04
C ASN A 205 22.81 -7.09 13.72
N LEU A 206 22.15 -7.91 12.91
CA LEU A 206 21.35 -9.04 13.37
C LEU A 206 22.08 -10.35 13.09
N SER A 207 22.01 -11.26 14.05
CA SER A 207 22.74 -12.53 14.04
C SER A 207 21.88 -13.72 13.60
N ASP A 208 20.57 -13.63 13.75
CA ASP A 208 19.67 -14.74 13.52
C ASP A 208 18.30 -14.31 12.96
N ARG A 209 17.59 -15.31 12.45
CA ARG A 209 16.28 -15.14 11.81
C ARG A 209 15.19 -14.70 12.79
N VAL A 210 15.28 -15.10 14.06
CA VAL A 210 14.29 -14.74 15.09
C VAL A 210 14.38 -13.25 15.39
N ARG A 211 15.59 -12.71 15.52
CA ARG A 211 15.84 -11.28 15.68
C ARG A 211 15.41 -10.48 14.45
N LEU A 212 15.61 -11.04 13.24
CA LEU A 212 15.09 -10.44 12.00
C LEU A 212 13.56 -10.35 12.00
N ALA A 213 12.87 -11.42 12.39
CA ALA A 213 11.40 -11.43 12.49
C ALA A 213 10.90 -10.43 13.54
N ARG A 214 11.49 -10.45 14.75
CA ARG A 214 11.16 -9.47 15.80
C ARG A 214 11.41 -8.03 15.36
N PHE A 215 12.50 -7.79 14.63
CA PHE A 215 12.79 -6.50 14.06
C PHE A 215 11.70 -6.09 13.06
N ALA A 216 11.35 -6.97 12.12
CA ALA A 216 10.33 -6.71 11.11
C ALA A 216 8.97 -6.39 11.77
N ILE A 217 8.56 -7.15 12.78
CA ILE A 217 7.34 -6.89 13.57
C ILE A 217 7.42 -5.53 14.27
N ARG A 218 8.53 -5.26 14.99
CA ARG A 218 8.73 -4.00 15.75
C ARG A 218 8.74 -2.76 14.84
N GLU A 219 9.23 -2.90 13.62
CA GLU A 219 9.23 -1.83 12.62
C GLU A 219 7.94 -1.82 11.79
N GLY A 220 6.98 -2.72 12.04
CA GLY A 220 5.71 -2.75 11.33
C GLY A 220 5.84 -3.19 9.86
N MET A 221 6.85 -3.97 9.54
CA MET A 221 7.09 -4.50 8.20
C MET A 221 6.25 -5.75 7.92
N ILE A 222 5.89 -6.50 8.98
CA ILE A 222 5.05 -7.69 8.96
C ILE A 222 4.22 -7.77 10.25
N ASP A 223 3.15 -8.57 10.26
CA ASP A 223 2.36 -8.87 11.46
C ASP A 223 2.97 -10.03 12.29
N PRO A 224 2.70 -10.11 13.61
CA PRO A 224 3.16 -11.21 14.48
C PRO A 224 2.55 -12.59 14.16
#